data_AF-A0A2U1LG80-F1
#
_entry.id   AF-A0A2U1LG80-F1
#
_cell.length_a   1.000
_cell.length_b   1.000
_cell.length_c   1.000
_cell.angle_alpha   90.00
_cell.angle_beta   90.00
_cell.angle_gamma   90.00
#
_symmetry.space_group_name_H-M   'P 1'
#
loop_
_entity.id
_entity.type
_entity.pdbx_description
1 polymer ?
#
loop_
_entity_poly.entity_id
_entity_poly.type
_entity_poly.pdbx_seq_one_letter_code
_entity_poly.pdbx_strand_id
1 'polypeptide(L)'
;MNGTDNRRRTDRRDTRISKKQKLILSAEEKLESKLGFDVFTEGDKRLGWLLTFSTSSWEDQDTQKVYSCVDLYFVCQDGSTFKAKYKFRPYFYAATKDKMEMDVDAYLRRRYEGQIADIQIVEKEDLDLVSQCFDTCL
;
A
#
# COMPACT_ATOMS: atom_id res chain seq x y z
N MET A 1 -2.42 -53.33 -31.32
CA MET A 1 -2.08 -53.39 -29.88
C MET A 1 -1.25 -52.15 -29.52
N ASN A 2 -1.47 -51.62 -28.31
CA ASN A 2 -0.73 -50.66 -27.47
C ASN A 2 0.68 -50.22 -27.95
N GLY A 3 1.19 -49.00 -27.73
CA GLY A 3 0.72 -47.86 -26.92
C GLY A 3 1.88 -47.23 -26.10
N THR A 4 1.84 -45.91 -25.82
CA THR A 4 2.69 -45.14 -24.85
C THR A 4 4.21 -45.02 -25.11
N ASP A 5 4.98 -44.05 -24.59
CA ASP A 5 4.75 -42.62 -24.25
C ASP A 5 6.11 -41.91 -23.91
N ASN A 6 6.20 -40.58 -24.13
CA ASN A 6 7.05 -39.53 -23.51
C ASN A 6 8.57 -39.64 -23.20
N ARG A 7 9.20 -38.45 -23.00
CA ARG A 7 10.60 -38.07 -22.60
C ARG A 7 11.49 -37.59 -23.77
N ARG A 8 12.27 -36.48 -23.73
CA ARG A 8 12.48 -35.30 -22.83
C ARG A 8 12.77 -34.05 -23.74
N ARG A 9 12.50 -32.78 -23.37
CA ARG A 9 13.36 -31.77 -22.66
C ARG A 9 14.88 -31.85 -22.99
N THR A 10 15.64 -30.77 -23.27
CA THR A 10 15.49 -29.35 -22.85
C THR A 10 16.32 -28.37 -23.73
N ASP A 11 15.94 -27.09 -23.68
CA ASP A 11 16.79 -25.88 -23.72
C ASP A 11 17.59 -25.49 -24.99
N ARG A 12 17.25 -24.32 -25.52
CA ARG A 12 18.18 -23.17 -25.60
C ARG A 12 17.42 -21.87 -25.88
N ARG A 13 17.16 -21.12 -24.81
CA ARG A 13 16.88 -19.68 -24.89
C ARG A 13 18.13 -18.96 -25.41
N ASP A 14 17.97 -18.04 -26.36
CA ASP A 14 18.28 -16.62 -26.15
C ASP A 14 18.11 -15.79 -27.42
N THR A 15 17.02 -15.01 -27.48
CA THR A 15 16.95 -13.81 -28.33
C THR A 15 16.09 -12.73 -27.69
N ARG A 16 16.77 -11.76 -27.07
CA ARG A 16 16.43 -10.33 -27.11
C ARG A 16 14.99 -9.96 -26.73
N ILE A 17 14.59 -10.28 -25.49
CA ILE A 17 13.44 -9.62 -24.86
C ILE A 17 13.88 -8.22 -24.40
N SER A 18 13.89 -7.26 -25.33
CA SER A 18 13.93 -5.83 -24.99
C SER A 18 12.56 -5.42 -24.45
N LYS A 19 12.25 -5.84 -23.22
CA LYS A 19 11.06 -5.44 -22.48
C LYS A 19 11.22 -3.98 -22.07
N LYS A 20 10.87 -3.07 -22.97
CA LYS A 20 10.55 -1.68 -22.64
C LYS A 20 9.34 -1.73 -21.70
N GLN A 21 9.60 -1.68 -20.39
CA GLN A 21 8.59 -1.85 -19.34
C GLN A 21 7.56 -0.72 -19.43
N LYS A 22 6.46 -0.98 -20.15
CA LYS A 22 5.27 -0.14 -20.08
C LYS A 22 4.60 -0.43 -18.75
N LEU A 23 4.80 0.46 -17.79
CA LEU A 23 3.82 0.71 -16.74
C LEU A 23 2.44 0.78 -17.42
N ILE A 24 1.52 -0.10 -17.02
CA ILE A 24 0.11 0.02 -17.43
C ILE A 24 -0.49 1.13 -16.56
N LEU A 25 -0.08 2.37 -16.83
CA LEU A 25 -0.66 3.54 -16.19
C LEU A 25 -2.17 3.52 -16.43
N SER A 26 -2.94 3.80 -15.40
CA SER A 26 -4.39 3.83 -15.49
C SER A 26 -4.84 4.92 -16.50
N ALA A 27 -6.12 4.90 -16.89
CA ALA A 27 -6.66 5.98 -17.72
C ALA A 27 -6.60 7.35 -17.00
N GLU A 28 -6.72 7.32 -15.67
CA GLU A 28 -6.63 8.46 -14.76
C GLU A 28 -5.18 8.97 -14.65
N GLU A 29 -4.19 8.10 -14.40
CA GLU A 29 -2.77 8.50 -14.35
C GLU A 29 -2.29 9.14 -15.66
N LYS A 30 -2.77 8.63 -16.80
CA LYS A 30 -2.50 9.23 -18.12
C LYS A 30 -3.20 10.57 -18.34
N LEU A 31 -4.29 10.85 -17.62
CA LEU A 31 -4.98 12.13 -17.66
C LEU A 31 -4.27 13.13 -16.73
N GLU A 32 -3.88 12.71 -15.53
CA GLU A 32 -3.16 13.52 -14.55
C GLU A 32 -1.81 14.03 -15.08
N SER A 33 -1.00 13.16 -15.70
CA SER A 33 0.23 13.57 -16.40
C SER A 33 -0.02 14.63 -17.48
N LYS A 34 -1.14 14.52 -18.24
CA LYS A 34 -1.51 15.54 -19.24
C LYS A 34 -1.95 16.87 -18.62
N LEU A 35 -2.38 16.85 -17.36
CA LEU A 35 -2.71 18.04 -16.56
C LEU A 35 -1.49 18.58 -15.78
N GLY A 36 -0.28 18.03 -16.01
CA GLY A 36 0.97 18.45 -15.37
C GLY A 36 1.28 17.74 -14.05
N PHE A 37 0.42 16.83 -13.57
CA PHE A 37 0.61 16.09 -12.31
C PHE A 37 1.42 14.81 -12.51
N ASP A 38 2.62 14.95 -13.07
CA ASP A 38 3.55 13.83 -13.20
C ASP A 38 4.01 13.33 -11.82
N VAL A 39 4.15 12.00 -11.70
CA VAL A 39 4.57 11.36 -10.45
C VAL A 39 6.05 11.63 -10.21
N PHE A 40 6.35 12.35 -9.14
CA PHE A 40 7.71 12.56 -8.66
C PHE A 40 8.23 11.28 -7.98
N THR A 41 9.04 10.51 -8.71
CA THR A 41 9.66 9.27 -8.22
C THR A 41 11.13 9.44 -7.81
N GLU A 42 11.88 10.29 -8.51
CA GLU A 42 13.34 10.39 -8.41
C GLU A 42 13.83 11.84 -8.60
N GLY A 43 14.97 12.17 -7.99
CA GLY A 43 15.62 13.48 -8.07
C GLY A 43 15.73 14.20 -6.73
N ASP A 44 16.18 15.45 -6.76
CA ASP A 44 16.30 16.30 -5.57
C ASP A 44 14.93 16.61 -4.95
N LYS A 45 14.92 16.80 -3.62
CA LYS A 45 13.70 17.09 -2.85
C LYS A 45 13.02 18.35 -3.38
N ARG A 46 11.82 18.20 -3.94
CA ARG A 46 10.97 19.33 -4.35
C ARG A 46 10.19 19.87 -3.17
N LEU A 47 10.13 21.20 -3.05
CA LEU A 47 9.26 21.90 -2.11
C LEU A 47 8.01 22.36 -2.86
N GLY A 48 6.83 22.07 -2.30
CA GLY A 48 5.56 22.54 -2.84
C GLY A 48 4.46 22.56 -1.80
N TRP A 49 3.41 23.32 -2.08
CA TRP A 49 2.20 23.40 -1.26
C TRP A 49 1.24 22.28 -1.66
N LEU A 50 0.78 21.49 -0.69
CA LEU A 50 -0.22 20.45 -0.90
C LEU A 50 -1.57 21.10 -1.23
N LEU A 51 -2.12 20.81 -2.41
CA LEU A 51 -3.41 21.30 -2.85
C LEU A 51 -4.56 20.38 -2.42
N THR A 52 -4.38 19.07 -2.63
CA THR A 52 -5.38 18.04 -2.33
C THR A 52 -4.72 16.67 -2.26
N PHE A 53 -5.50 15.66 -1.85
CA PHE A 53 -5.11 14.26 -1.86
C PHE A 53 -6.26 13.35 -2.34
N SER A 54 -5.93 12.18 -2.88
CA SER A 54 -6.90 11.16 -3.30
C SER A 54 -6.42 9.77 -2.87
N THR A 55 -7.36 8.84 -2.65
CA THR A 55 -7.05 7.44 -2.35
C THR A 55 -6.81 6.68 -3.66
N SER A 56 -5.66 6.01 -3.79
CA SER A 56 -5.34 5.17 -4.95
C SER A 56 -4.91 3.77 -4.51
N SER A 57 -4.72 2.88 -5.48
CA SER A 57 -3.97 1.64 -5.29
C SER A 57 -2.67 1.65 -6.13
N TRP A 58 -1.79 0.69 -5.86
CA TRP A 58 -0.59 0.39 -6.65
C TRP A 58 -0.41 -1.12 -6.74
N GLU A 59 -0.28 -1.66 -7.94
CA GLU A 59 -0.02 -3.08 -8.17
C GLU A 59 1.47 -3.33 -8.39
N ASP A 60 2.03 -4.24 -7.60
CA ASP A 60 3.41 -4.68 -7.70
C ASP A 60 3.54 -5.75 -8.80
N GLN A 61 4.35 -5.48 -9.83
CA GLN A 61 4.41 -6.31 -11.04
C GLN A 61 5.04 -7.69 -10.82
N ASP A 62 5.93 -7.83 -9.83
CA ASP A 62 6.63 -9.08 -9.55
C ASP A 62 5.82 -9.99 -8.61
N THR A 63 5.12 -9.40 -7.64
CA THR A 63 4.36 -10.15 -6.62
C THR A 63 2.85 -10.19 -6.87
N GLN A 64 2.34 -9.41 -7.83
CA GLN A 64 0.90 -9.21 -8.09
C GLN A 64 0.10 -8.74 -6.87
N LYS A 65 0.78 -8.12 -5.89
CA LYS A 65 0.15 -7.56 -4.69
C LYS A 65 -0.32 -6.14 -4.94
N VAL A 66 -1.59 -5.89 -4.63
CA VAL A 66 -2.17 -4.55 -4.61
C VAL A 66 -1.91 -3.91 -3.24
N TYR A 67 -1.42 -2.68 -3.24
CA TYR A 67 -1.13 -1.88 -2.06
C TYR A 67 -1.98 -0.60 -2.06
N SER A 68 -2.50 -0.22 -0.90
CA SER A 68 -3.18 1.07 -0.72
C SER A 68 -2.19 2.23 -0.78
N CYS A 69 -2.56 3.29 -1.47
CA CYS A 69 -1.75 4.49 -1.64
C CYS A 69 -2.60 5.76 -1.43
N VAL A 70 -1.93 6.85 -1.09
CA VAL A 70 -2.48 8.21 -1.14
C VAL A 70 -1.70 8.98 -2.19
N ASP A 71 -2.41 9.51 -3.17
CA ASP A 71 -1.87 10.43 -4.16
C ASP A 71 -1.98 11.86 -3.62
N LEU A 72 -0.86 12.58 -3.61
CA LEU A 72 -0.68 13.91 -3.01
C LEU A 72 -0.32 14.90 -4.12
N TYR A 73 -1.12 15.93 -4.34
CA TYR A 73 -0.99 16.86 -5.46
C TYR A 73 -0.42 18.19 -4.97
N PHE A 74 0.69 18.63 -5.57
CA PHE A 74 1.44 19.80 -5.13
C PHE A 74 1.58 20.86 -6.22
N VAL A 75 1.73 22.11 -5.79
CA VAL A 75 2.22 23.23 -6.61
C VAL A 75 3.53 23.76 -6.04
N CYS A 76 4.49 24.07 -6.92
CA CYS A 76 5.80 24.63 -6.61
C CYS A 76 5.79 26.17 -6.66
N GLN A 77 6.88 26.80 -6.20
CA GLN A 77 7.00 28.27 -6.18
C GLN A 77 7.11 28.88 -7.58
N ASP A 78 7.63 28.11 -8.55
CA ASP A 78 7.70 28.48 -9.97
C ASP A 78 6.38 28.28 -10.73
N GLY A 79 5.32 27.84 -10.04
CA GLY A 79 4.02 27.52 -10.63
C GLY A 79 3.96 26.14 -11.32
N SER A 80 5.05 25.36 -11.31
CA SER A 80 4.99 23.96 -11.75
C SER A 80 4.17 23.12 -10.76
N THR A 81 3.60 22.01 -11.24
CA THR A 81 2.88 21.05 -10.40
C THR A 81 3.58 19.69 -10.42
N PHE A 82 3.33 18.88 -9.40
CA PHE A 82 3.78 17.48 -9.35
C PHE A 82 2.87 16.66 -8.44
N LYS A 83 2.92 15.33 -8.57
CA LYS A 83 2.22 14.39 -7.70
C LYS A 83 3.22 13.51 -6.95
N ALA A 84 2.97 13.20 -5.68
CA ALA A 84 3.69 12.17 -4.95
C ALA A 84 2.72 11.05 -4.56
N LYS A 85 3.08 9.79 -4.84
CA LYS A 85 2.27 8.61 -4.47
C LYS A 85 2.85 7.96 -3.23
N TYR A 86 2.16 8.08 -2.09
CA TYR A 86 2.59 7.51 -0.81
C TYR A 86 1.89 6.16 -0.55
N LYS A 87 2.68 5.09 -0.50
CA LYS A 87 2.22 3.73 -0.18
C LYS A 87 2.06 3.56 1.33
N PHE A 88 0.87 3.15 1.77
CA PHE A 88 0.56 2.92 3.20
C PHE A 88 -0.06 1.54 3.43
N ARG A 89 -0.15 1.13 4.69
CA ARG A 89 -0.88 -0.07 5.12
C ARG A 89 -2.09 0.38 5.94
N PRO A 90 -3.33 0.18 5.47
CA PRO A 90 -4.51 0.43 6.28
C PRO A 90 -4.45 -0.42 7.56
N TYR A 91 -4.86 0.15 8.69
CA TYR A 91 -4.91 -0.51 9.98
C TYR A 91 -6.17 -0.08 10.74
N PHE A 92 -6.57 -0.91 11.71
CA PHE A 92 -7.62 -0.62 12.67
C PHE A 92 -7.21 -1.22 14.02
N TYR A 93 -7.84 -0.76 15.10
CA TYR A 93 -7.65 -1.33 16.43
C TYR A 93 -8.83 -2.23 16.79
N ALA A 94 -8.55 -3.31 17.53
CA ALA A 94 -9.56 -4.20 18.09
C ALA A 94 -9.30 -4.32 19.59
N ALA A 95 -10.27 -3.92 20.42
CA ALA A 95 -10.18 -4.08 21.86
C ALA A 95 -10.34 -5.57 22.23
N THR A 96 -9.51 -6.03 23.16
CA THR A 96 -9.56 -7.38 23.74
C THR A 96 -9.87 -7.29 25.23
N LYS A 97 -10.23 -8.41 25.84
CA LYS A 97 -10.21 -8.52 27.30
C LYS A 97 -8.77 -8.65 27.76
N ASP A 98 -8.47 -8.13 28.95
CA ASP A 98 -7.17 -8.26 29.60
C ASP A 98 -6.67 -9.72 29.54
N LYS A 99 -5.41 -9.90 29.14
CA LYS A 99 -4.70 -11.20 29.06
C LYS A 99 -5.21 -12.13 27.96
N MET A 100 -6.07 -11.66 27.04
CA MET A 100 -6.50 -12.41 25.85
C MET A 100 -5.82 -11.94 24.56
N GLU A 101 -4.90 -10.99 24.62
CA GLU A 101 -4.25 -10.36 23.46
C GLU A 101 -3.53 -11.41 22.60
N MET A 102 -2.81 -12.33 23.25
CA MET A 102 -2.07 -13.42 22.58
C MET A 102 -2.99 -14.45 21.92
N ASP A 103 -4.09 -14.83 22.58
CA ASP A 103 -5.05 -15.80 22.03
C ASP A 103 -5.80 -15.20 20.83
N VAL A 104 -6.14 -13.90 20.90
CA VAL A 104 -6.78 -13.18 19.80
C VAL A 104 -5.82 -12.99 18.62
N ASP A 105 -4.55 -12.64 18.85
CA ASP A 105 -3.52 -12.60 17.80
C ASP A 105 -3.39 -13.95 17.07
N ALA A 106 -3.20 -15.04 17.84
CA ALA A 106 -3.09 -16.38 17.28
C ALA A 106 -4.34 -16.81 16.49
N TYR A 107 -5.54 -16.47 17.00
CA TYR A 107 -6.80 -16.71 16.29
C TYR A 107 -6.87 -15.94 14.97
N LEU A 108 -6.60 -14.62 14.98
CA LEU A 108 -6.69 -13.76 13.80
C LEU A 108 -5.68 -14.16 12.72
N ARG A 109 -4.41 -14.42 13.09
CA ARG A 109 -3.38 -14.89 12.15
C ARG A 109 -3.79 -16.19 11.45
N ARG A 110 -4.38 -17.15 12.20
CA ARG A 110 -4.85 -18.42 11.65
C ARG A 110 -6.14 -18.27 10.82
N ARG A 111 -7.05 -17.37 11.22
CA ARG A 111 -8.38 -17.24 10.60
C ARG A 111 -8.37 -16.43 9.30
N TYR A 112 -7.43 -15.49 9.18
CA TYR A 112 -7.29 -14.53 8.08
C TYR A 112 -5.90 -14.55 7.43
N GLU A 113 -5.28 -15.73 7.39
CA GLU A 113 -4.01 -15.97 6.73
C GLU A 113 -4.02 -15.41 5.28
N GLY A 114 -2.97 -14.67 4.91
CA GLY A 114 -2.85 -14.02 3.61
C GLY A 114 -3.70 -12.76 3.39
N GLN A 115 -4.66 -12.46 4.26
CA GLN A 115 -5.48 -11.23 4.19
C GLN A 115 -4.94 -10.12 5.09
N ILE A 116 -4.49 -10.47 6.31
CA ILE A 116 -3.89 -9.51 7.25
C ILE A 116 -2.39 -9.39 6.96
N ALA A 117 -1.91 -8.16 6.79
CA ALA A 117 -0.50 -7.89 6.48
C ALA A 117 0.42 -7.97 7.71
N ASP A 118 -0.07 -7.54 8.88
CA ASP A 118 0.62 -7.62 10.18
C ASP A 118 -0.41 -7.47 11.32
N ILE A 119 -0.07 -7.93 12.52
CA ILE A 119 -0.82 -7.69 13.76
C ILE A 119 0.19 -7.32 14.84
N GLN A 120 -0.10 -6.26 15.59
CA GLN A 120 0.74 -5.75 16.67
C GLN A 120 -0.12 -5.52 17.91
N ILE A 121 0.32 -6.05 19.05
CA ILE A 121 -0.27 -5.74 20.36
C ILE A 121 0.35 -4.41 20.81
N VAL A 122 -0.49 -3.39 21.02
CA VAL A 122 -0.06 -2.02 21.31
C VAL A 122 -0.94 -1.48 22.43
N GLU A 123 -0.33 -1.06 23.54
CA GLU A 123 -1.01 -0.31 24.59
C GLU A 123 -1.37 1.09 24.08
N LYS A 124 -2.60 1.52 24.35
CA LYS A 124 -3.14 2.83 24.00
C LYS A 124 -3.92 3.37 25.18
N GLU A 125 -3.76 4.66 25.45
CA GLU A 125 -4.67 5.40 26.32
C GLU A 125 -6.02 5.52 25.61
N ASP A 126 -7.07 5.04 26.28
CA ASP A 126 -8.44 5.30 25.87
C ASP A 126 -8.84 6.68 26.42
N LEU A 127 -9.00 7.64 25.51
CA LEU A 127 -9.33 9.03 25.86
C LEU A 127 -10.75 9.17 26.40
N ASP A 128 -11.65 8.22 26.12
CA ASP A 128 -13.02 8.24 26.64
C ASP A 128 -13.05 7.90 28.14
N LEU A 129 -12.02 7.19 28.66
CA LEU A 129 -11.91 6.82 30.08
C LEU A 129 -11.46 7.96 31.01
N VAL A 130 -10.98 9.10 30.50
CA VAL A 130 -10.40 10.20 31.31
C VAL A 130 -11.25 11.47 31.32
N SER A 131 -12.35 11.53 30.56
CA SER A 131 -13.26 12.68 30.56
C SER A 131 -14.27 12.68 31.72
N GLN A 132 -14.34 11.62 32.53
CA GLN A 132 -15.26 11.50 33.68
C GLN A 132 -14.52 11.38 35.04
N CYS A 133 -13.44 12.14 35.24
CA CYS A 133 -12.80 12.30 36.55
C CYS A 133 -12.20 13.71 36.76
N PHE A 134 -13.06 14.75 36.77
CA PHE A 134 -12.66 16.11 37.17
C PHE A 134 -13.64 16.82 38.15
N ASP A 135 -14.64 16.11 38.71
CA ASP A 135 -15.68 16.68 39.58
C ASP A 135 -15.77 16.06 41.00
N THR A 136 -14.68 15.45 41.50
CA THR A 136 -14.60 14.95 42.90
C THR A 136 -13.31 15.36 43.62
N CYS A 137 -12.95 16.64 43.54
CA CYS A 137 -12.04 17.30 44.49
C CYS A 137 -12.29 18.82 44.58
N LEU A 138 -13.41 19.21 45.21
CA LEU A 138 -13.59 20.46 45.96
C LEU A 138 -14.70 20.29 47.00
#